data_AF-A0A9N9BU33-F1
#
_entry.id   AF-A0A9N9BU33-F1
#
_cell.length_a   1.000
_cell.length_b   1.000
_cell.length_c   1.000
_cell.angle_alpha   90.00
_cell.angle_beta   90.00
_cell.angle_gamma   90.00
#
_symmetry.space_group_name_H-M   'P 1'
#
loop_
_entity.id
_entity.type
_entity.pdbx_description
1 polymer ?
#
loop_
_entity_poly.entity_id
_entity_poly.type
_entity_poly.pdbx_seq_one_letter_code
_entity_poly.pdbx_strand_id
1 'polypeptide(L)'
;MAIHRNITSKGGYHLKHKLRGLKKRKKQGLTSNDEDNNIQQTKKEWEIPRKLLHTSIVSVADALRFNSVSFNNLYIKVLGFLMRESEKYGKINGVVFYLAGCIGALSIFPKGEFMDNLFVKYESRDIAAISILILSWCDTAASFIGRRYGHYTYRFSNGKSLAGTIGAIAVGSMAALLFWGGGLQFHKIEVENWIPDKSALSLPALCLITGIVSGISELIDVGGLDDNLVIPLAAGSLLWVILIGLGLGGST
;
A
#
# COMPACT_ATOMS: atom_id res chain seq x y z
N MET A 1 44.18 71.28 18.82
CA MET A 1 44.01 70.42 17.64
C MET A 1 43.18 69.22 18.07
N ALA A 2 41.87 69.30 17.88
CA ALA A 2 40.94 68.20 18.10
C ALA A 2 41.04 67.19 16.95
N ILE A 3 40.75 65.92 17.23
CA ILE A 3 40.34 64.80 16.34
C ILE A 3 41.07 63.54 16.83
N HIS A 4 40.50 62.87 17.85
CA HIS A 4 40.62 61.42 18.00
C HIS A 4 39.71 60.94 19.13
N ARG A 5 38.42 60.74 18.85
CA ARG A 5 37.45 59.97 19.66
C ARG A 5 36.11 60.04 18.94
N ASN A 6 35.79 59.10 18.03
CA ASN A 6 34.41 58.72 17.67
C ASN A 6 34.28 57.72 16.50
N ILE A 7 34.93 56.54 16.53
CA ILE A 7 34.63 55.49 15.53
C ILE A 7 34.33 54.10 16.13
N THR A 8 34.63 53.82 17.40
CA THR A 8 34.52 52.45 17.92
C THR A 8 33.19 52.06 18.56
N SER A 9 32.22 52.98 18.70
CA SER A 9 30.97 52.69 19.42
C SER A 9 29.83 52.19 18.50
N LYS A 10 29.50 52.88 17.39
CA LYS A 10 28.28 52.59 16.62
C LYS A 10 28.28 51.27 15.83
N GLY A 11 29.45 50.80 15.35
CA GLY A 11 29.54 49.56 14.55
C GLY A 11 29.33 48.28 15.37
N GLY A 12 29.77 48.26 16.63
CA GLY A 12 29.72 47.07 17.49
C GLY A 12 28.30 46.70 17.95
N TYR A 13 27.45 47.69 18.22
CA TYR A 13 26.05 47.45 18.62
C TYR A 13 25.22 46.86 17.48
N HIS A 14 25.38 47.37 16.26
CA HIS A 14 24.62 46.90 15.11
C HIS A 14 24.99 45.45 14.73
N LEU A 15 26.28 45.10 14.86
CA LEU A 15 26.79 43.75 14.63
C LEU A 15 26.29 42.75 15.70
N LYS A 16 26.28 43.15 16.99
CA LYS A 16 25.74 42.33 18.08
C LYS A 16 24.24 42.04 17.91
N HIS A 17 23.45 43.01 17.45
CA HIS A 17 22.02 42.81 17.21
C HIS A 17 21.76 41.86 16.01
N LYS A 18 22.56 41.99 14.94
CA LYS A 18 22.50 41.10 13.77
C LYS A 18 22.89 39.67 14.13
N LEU A 19 23.96 39.49 14.93
CA LEU A 19 24.39 38.19 15.43
C LEU A 19 23.38 37.54 16.39
N ARG A 20 22.71 38.33 17.24
CA ARG A 20 21.60 37.84 18.09
C ARG A 20 20.40 37.40 17.25
N GLY A 21 20.03 38.17 16.22
CA GLY A 21 18.98 37.79 15.28
C GLY A 21 19.30 36.51 14.52
N LEU A 22 20.55 36.34 14.07
CA LEU A 22 21.02 35.11 13.41
C LEU A 22 21.03 33.91 14.36
N LYS A 23 21.47 34.07 15.61
CA LYS A 23 21.39 33.00 16.61
C LYS A 23 19.94 32.61 16.93
N LYS A 24 19.03 33.59 17.00
CA LYS A 24 17.61 33.33 17.27
C LYS A 24 16.92 32.63 16.10
N ARG A 25 17.20 33.05 14.86
CA ARG A 25 16.72 32.37 13.64
C ARG A 25 17.29 30.96 13.49
N LYS A 26 18.58 30.77 13.77
CA LYS A 26 19.21 29.45 13.74
C LYS A 26 18.64 28.54 14.83
N LYS A 27 18.40 29.05 16.04
CA LYS A 27 17.76 28.31 17.13
C LYS A 27 16.30 27.96 16.81
N GLN A 28 15.53 28.89 16.24
CA GLN A 28 14.16 28.66 15.79
C GLN A 28 14.07 27.63 14.65
N GLY A 29 14.99 27.67 13.68
CA GLY A 29 15.05 26.68 12.60
C GLY A 29 15.52 25.29 13.06
N LEU A 30 16.39 25.21 14.08
CA LEU A 30 16.73 23.95 14.72
C LEU A 30 15.53 23.38 15.49
N THR A 31 14.87 24.20 16.33
CA THR A 31 13.71 23.73 17.11
C THR A 31 12.52 23.36 16.25
N SER A 32 12.25 24.08 15.15
CA SER A 32 11.13 23.74 14.26
C SER A 32 11.38 22.42 13.54
N ASN A 33 12.60 22.19 13.04
CA ASN A 33 12.93 20.94 12.37
C ASN A 33 12.92 19.76 13.35
N ASP A 34 13.39 19.96 14.58
CA ASP A 34 13.38 18.92 15.62
C ASP A 34 11.95 18.61 16.09
N GLU A 35 11.08 19.61 16.24
CA GLU A 35 9.65 19.43 16.55
C GLU A 35 8.92 18.72 15.41
N ASP A 36 9.13 19.13 14.15
CA ASP A 36 8.53 18.49 12.97
C ASP A 36 8.98 17.03 12.84
N ASN A 37 10.27 16.74 13.06
CA ASN A 37 10.79 15.37 13.05
C ASN A 37 10.20 14.52 14.18
N ASN A 38 10.06 15.09 15.38
CA ASN A 38 9.46 14.39 16.54
C ASN A 38 7.95 14.13 16.32
N ILE A 39 7.22 15.07 15.72
CA ILE A 39 5.81 14.89 15.34
C ILE A 39 5.66 13.82 14.24
N GLN A 40 6.56 13.79 13.25
CA GLN A 40 6.57 12.76 12.20
C GLN A 40 6.86 11.37 12.80
N GLN A 41 7.84 11.29 13.70
CA GLN A 41 8.25 10.05 14.36
C GLN A 41 7.15 9.49 15.26
N THR A 42 6.54 10.34 16.09
CA THR A 42 5.40 9.95 16.93
C THR A 42 4.21 9.50 16.08
N LYS A 43 3.87 10.18 14.98
CA LYS A 43 2.82 9.72 14.05
C LYS A 43 3.10 8.31 13.51
N LYS A 44 4.32 8.03 13.03
CA LYS A 44 4.74 6.73 12.51
C LYS A 44 4.61 5.62 13.58
N GLU A 45 5.00 5.93 14.81
CA GLU A 45 4.92 5.00 15.95
C GLU A 45 3.47 4.64 16.33
N TRP A 46 2.53 5.58 16.25
CA TRP A 46 1.11 5.35 16.53
C TRP A 46 0.33 4.66 15.40
N GLU A 47 0.85 4.64 14.17
CA GLU A 47 0.16 4.03 13.02
C GLU A 47 0.12 2.49 13.09
N ILE A 48 1.23 1.86 13.51
CA ILE A 48 1.35 0.39 13.62
C ILE A 48 0.39 -0.18 14.68
N PRO A 49 0.38 0.27 15.95
CA PRO A 49 -0.54 -0.22 16.96
C PRO A 49 -2.00 0.11 16.63
N ARG A 50 -2.27 1.24 15.93
CA ARG A 50 -3.62 1.55 15.45
C ARG A 50 -4.10 0.52 14.43
N LYS A 51 -3.29 0.17 13.42
CA LYS A 51 -3.66 -0.84 12.41
C LYS A 51 -3.95 -2.20 13.05
N LEU A 52 -3.08 -2.61 13.98
CA LEU A 52 -3.24 -3.86 14.73
C LEU A 52 -4.53 -3.87 15.57
N LEU A 53 -4.84 -2.77 16.28
CA LEU A 53 -6.04 -2.65 17.10
C LEU A 53 -7.33 -2.91 16.30
N HIS A 54 -7.49 -2.31 15.12
CA HIS A 54 -8.70 -2.47 14.31
C HIS A 54 -8.87 -3.94 13.87
N THR A 55 -7.78 -4.61 13.49
CA THR A 55 -7.84 -6.03 13.13
C THR A 55 -8.08 -6.94 14.33
N SER A 56 -7.50 -6.62 15.49
CA SER A 56 -7.75 -7.37 16.71
C SER A 56 -9.23 -7.29 17.12
N ILE A 57 -9.88 -6.14 16.96
CA ILE A 57 -11.32 -6.00 17.24
C ILE A 57 -12.15 -6.92 16.33
N VAL A 58 -11.86 -6.92 15.02
CA VAL A 58 -12.60 -7.76 14.06
C VAL A 58 -12.35 -9.25 14.30
N SER A 59 -11.10 -9.65 14.55
CA SER A 59 -10.75 -11.04 14.85
C SER A 59 -11.35 -11.53 16.17
N VAL A 60 -11.39 -10.68 17.21
CA VAL A 60 -12.05 -11.00 18.49
C VAL A 60 -13.55 -11.12 18.31
N ALA A 61 -14.19 -10.25 17.53
CA ALA A 61 -15.60 -10.37 17.21
C ALA A 61 -15.91 -11.68 16.47
N ASP A 62 -15.07 -12.11 15.51
CA ASP A 62 -15.25 -13.38 14.83
C ASP A 62 -14.96 -14.59 15.75
N ALA A 63 -14.02 -14.48 16.70
CA ALA A 63 -13.78 -15.51 17.72
C ALA A 63 -14.95 -15.64 18.71
N LEU A 64 -15.57 -14.53 19.11
CA LEU A 64 -16.76 -14.53 19.97
C LEU A 64 -17.98 -15.15 19.27
N ARG A 65 -18.05 -15.01 17.94
CA ARG A 65 -19.06 -15.66 17.10
C ARG A 65 -19.02 -17.18 17.20
N PHE A 66 -17.83 -17.78 17.25
CA PHE A 66 -17.71 -19.24 17.41
C PHE A 66 -18.04 -19.73 18.82
N ASN A 67 -17.88 -18.88 19.83
CA ASN A 67 -18.09 -19.26 21.23
C ASN A 67 -19.54 -19.06 21.73
N SER A 68 -20.37 -18.27 21.04
CA SER A 68 -21.75 -17.99 21.46
C SER A 68 -22.74 -18.01 20.31
N VAL A 69 -23.70 -18.95 20.38
CA VAL A 69 -24.80 -19.08 19.40
C VAL A 69 -25.69 -17.83 19.40
N SER A 70 -25.94 -17.23 20.56
CA SER A 70 -26.73 -15.99 20.67
C SER A 70 -26.03 -14.80 20.03
N PHE A 71 -24.70 -14.67 20.24
CA PHE A 71 -23.92 -13.63 19.58
C PHE A 71 -23.84 -13.87 18.07
N ASN A 72 -23.66 -15.11 17.62
CA ASN A 72 -23.68 -15.45 16.19
C ASN A 72 -25.00 -15.04 15.52
N ASN A 73 -26.14 -15.32 16.15
CA ASN A 73 -27.45 -14.94 15.60
C ASN A 73 -27.62 -13.42 15.50
N LEU A 74 -27.16 -12.66 16.50
CA LEU A 74 -27.15 -11.19 16.43
C LEU A 74 -26.18 -10.69 15.35
N TYR A 75 -24.99 -11.28 15.27
CA TYR A 75 -23.96 -10.95 14.30
C TYR A 75 -24.45 -11.20 12.87
N ILE A 76 -25.08 -12.34 12.59
CA ILE A 76 -25.70 -12.65 11.30
C ILE A 76 -26.85 -11.66 11.01
N LYS A 77 -27.64 -11.26 12.00
CA LYS A 77 -28.75 -10.32 11.78
C LYS A 77 -28.26 -8.92 11.36
N VAL A 78 -27.14 -8.46 11.89
CA VAL A 78 -26.58 -7.13 11.62
C VAL A 78 -25.61 -7.14 10.43
N LEU A 79 -24.72 -8.12 10.37
CA LEU A 79 -23.61 -8.21 9.41
C LEU A 79 -23.76 -9.34 8.38
N GLY A 80 -24.86 -10.11 8.44
CA GLY A 80 -25.09 -11.22 7.51
C GLY A 80 -25.23 -10.80 6.05
N PHE A 81 -25.52 -9.53 5.76
CA PHE A 81 -25.50 -9.02 4.38
C PHE A 81 -24.08 -9.02 3.78
N LEU A 82 -23.05 -8.90 4.63
CA LEU A 82 -21.64 -8.88 4.24
C LEU A 82 -21.02 -10.29 4.21
N MET A 83 -21.72 -11.28 4.76
CA MET A 83 -21.17 -12.60 5.08
C MET A 83 -21.65 -13.66 4.08
N ARG A 84 -20.75 -14.53 3.61
CA ARG A 84 -21.12 -15.63 2.69
C ARG A 84 -21.94 -16.70 3.42
N GLU A 85 -22.80 -17.42 2.70
CA GLU A 85 -23.64 -18.48 3.31
C GLU A 85 -22.81 -19.58 4.00
N SER A 86 -21.66 -19.93 3.43
CA SER A 86 -20.72 -20.91 3.99
C SER A 86 -20.01 -20.42 5.25
N GLU A 87 -19.98 -19.10 5.49
CA GLU A 87 -19.33 -18.49 6.66
C GLU A 87 -20.26 -18.50 7.87
N LYS A 88 -21.58 -18.56 7.70
CA LYS A 88 -22.57 -18.48 8.80
C LYS A 88 -22.46 -19.60 9.83
N TYR A 89 -21.93 -20.77 9.45
CA TYR A 89 -21.98 -21.98 10.28
C TYR A 89 -20.70 -22.83 10.28
N GLY A 90 -19.50 -22.20 10.26
CA GLY A 90 -18.28 -22.97 10.53
C GLY A 90 -16.97 -22.47 9.92
N LYS A 91 -17.00 -21.43 9.07
CA LYS A 91 -15.79 -20.82 8.52
C LYS A 91 -15.56 -19.42 9.06
N ILE A 92 -14.28 -19.06 9.23
CA ILE A 92 -13.83 -17.70 9.57
C ILE A 92 -14.39 -16.73 8.52
N ASN A 93 -14.80 -15.54 8.97
CA ASN A 93 -15.35 -14.52 8.08
C ASN A 93 -14.30 -14.02 7.08
N GLY A 94 -14.66 -13.92 5.79
CA GLY A 94 -13.77 -13.42 4.73
C GLY A 94 -13.19 -12.02 5.02
N VAL A 95 -13.88 -11.18 5.80
CA VAL A 95 -13.38 -9.86 6.22
C VAL A 95 -12.08 -9.97 7.02
N VAL A 96 -11.89 -11.02 7.83
CA VAL A 96 -10.65 -11.23 8.58
C VAL A 96 -9.47 -11.45 7.62
N PHE A 97 -9.67 -12.27 6.60
CA PHE A 97 -8.67 -12.53 5.56
C PHE A 97 -8.42 -11.30 4.68
N TYR A 98 -9.45 -10.54 4.35
CA TYR A 98 -9.34 -9.26 3.64
C TYR A 98 -8.48 -8.26 4.39
N LEU A 99 -8.76 -8.04 5.68
CA LEU A 99 -7.98 -7.12 6.50
C LEU A 99 -6.54 -7.63 6.66
N ALA A 100 -6.34 -8.93 6.83
CA ALA A 100 -5.00 -9.53 6.88
C ALA A 100 -4.25 -9.35 5.56
N GLY A 101 -4.91 -9.51 4.41
CA GLY A 101 -4.35 -9.28 3.08
C GLY A 101 -3.96 -7.82 2.86
N CYS A 102 -4.82 -6.87 3.20
CA CYS A 102 -4.51 -5.45 3.13
C CYS A 102 -3.36 -5.06 4.05
N ILE A 103 -3.37 -5.51 5.31
CA ILE A 103 -2.26 -5.24 6.23
C ILE A 103 -0.98 -5.90 5.74
N GLY A 104 -1.05 -7.15 5.27
CA GLY A 104 0.09 -7.87 4.72
C GLY A 104 0.69 -7.13 3.54
N ALA A 105 -0.12 -6.73 2.57
CA ALA A 105 0.32 -5.93 1.42
C ALA A 105 0.96 -4.60 1.88
N LEU A 106 0.32 -3.90 2.83
CA LEU A 106 0.82 -2.65 3.42
C LEU A 106 1.94 -2.83 4.45
N SER A 107 2.37 -4.06 4.76
CA SER A 107 3.45 -4.33 5.72
C SER A 107 4.66 -4.97 5.06
N ILE A 108 4.43 -5.77 4.01
CA ILE A 108 5.46 -6.46 3.23
C ILE A 108 5.98 -5.51 2.14
N PHE A 109 5.09 -4.83 1.42
CA PHE A 109 5.45 -3.97 0.29
C PHE A 109 5.70 -2.49 0.67
N PRO A 110 5.78 -2.15 1.96
CA PRO A 110 6.59 -1.00 2.35
C PRO A 110 7.52 -1.32 3.53
N LYS A 111 8.83 -1.18 3.30
CA LYS A 111 9.88 -0.84 4.28
C LYS A 111 11.24 -0.88 3.58
N GLY A 112 11.75 0.27 3.20
CA GLY A 112 13.20 0.45 3.17
C GLY A 112 13.65 0.77 4.58
N GLU A 113 14.49 -0.08 5.19
CA GLU A 113 15.42 0.30 6.26
C GLU A 113 16.76 -0.46 6.13
N PHE A 114 17.78 0.17 6.71
CA PHE A 114 19.21 0.17 6.38
C PHE A 114 19.96 -1.15 6.64
N MET A 115 20.66 -1.66 5.62
CA MET A 115 21.80 -2.57 5.78
C MET A 115 22.93 -2.12 4.85
N ASP A 116 24.11 -1.90 5.44
CA ASP A 116 25.42 -1.81 4.78
C ASP A 116 25.65 -0.69 3.74
N ASN A 117 25.60 0.57 4.21
CA ASN A 117 26.21 1.76 3.58
C ASN A 117 25.84 2.09 2.11
N LEU A 118 24.85 1.41 1.52
CA LEU A 118 24.25 1.77 0.23
C LEU A 118 22.76 2.01 0.43
N PHE A 119 22.37 3.29 0.39
CA PHE A 119 20.98 3.70 0.55
C PHE A 119 20.28 3.60 -0.81
N VAL A 120 19.40 2.60 -0.99
CA VAL A 120 18.40 2.67 -2.07
C VAL A 120 17.01 2.71 -1.43
N LYS A 121 16.41 3.89 -1.48
CA LYS A 121 15.09 4.20 -0.90
C LYS A 121 14.00 3.69 -1.84
N TYR A 122 13.28 2.66 -1.41
CA TYR A 122 12.07 2.21 -2.10
C TYR A 122 10.86 2.41 -1.19
N GLU A 123 10.06 3.45 -1.45
CA GLU A 123 8.69 3.50 -0.94
C GLU A 123 7.80 2.75 -1.94
N SER A 124 7.70 1.43 -1.81
CA SER A 124 6.85 0.60 -2.67
C SER A 124 5.35 0.67 -2.36
N ARG A 125 4.89 1.84 -1.93
CA ARG A 125 3.47 2.11 -1.60
C ARG A 125 2.57 1.93 -2.82
N ASP A 126 3.06 2.18 -4.02
CA ASP A 126 2.32 1.96 -5.27
C ASP A 126 1.98 0.48 -5.45
N ILE A 127 2.95 -0.40 -5.19
CA ILE A 127 2.79 -1.86 -5.32
C ILE A 127 1.75 -2.37 -4.32
N ALA A 128 1.80 -1.87 -3.09
CA ALA A 128 0.78 -2.17 -2.09
C ALA A 128 -0.61 -1.68 -2.54
N ALA A 129 -0.72 -0.43 -3.02
CA ALA A 129 -1.98 0.15 -3.45
C ALA A 129 -2.59 -0.59 -4.65
N ILE A 130 -1.80 -0.85 -5.69
CA ILE A 130 -2.27 -1.56 -6.89
C ILE A 130 -2.63 -3.01 -6.56
N SER A 131 -1.93 -3.68 -5.64
CA SER A 131 -2.27 -5.05 -5.24
C SER A 131 -3.63 -5.14 -4.52
N ILE A 132 -3.96 -4.15 -3.69
CA ILE A 132 -5.27 -4.03 -3.04
C ILE A 132 -6.34 -3.66 -4.08
N LEU A 133 -6.01 -2.82 -5.07
CA LEU A 133 -6.91 -2.50 -6.17
C LEU A 133 -7.22 -3.73 -7.03
N ILE A 134 -6.22 -4.57 -7.31
CA ILE A 134 -6.38 -5.85 -8.02
C ILE A 134 -7.33 -6.75 -7.25
N LEU A 135 -7.14 -6.91 -5.93
CA LEU A 135 -8.09 -7.66 -5.10
C LEU A 135 -9.51 -7.12 -5.25
N SER A 136 -9.72 -5.81 -5.24
CA SER A 136 -11.08 -5.24 -5.31
C SER A 136 -11.71 -5.35 -6.71
N TRP A 137 -10.99 -5.01 -7.76
CA TRP A 137 -11.57 -4.86 -9.11
C TRP A 137 -11.42 -6.12 -9.96
N CYS A 138 -10.32 -6.85 -9.81
CA CYS A 138 -10.05 -8.00 -10.65
C CYS A 138 -10.74 -9.27 -10.14
N ASP A 139 -10.81 -9.48 -8.82
CA ASP A 139 -11.58 -10.59 -8.23
C ASP A 139 -13.07 -10.49 -8.64
N THR A 140 -13.65 -9.29 -8.52
CA THR A 140 -15.05 -9.05 -8.90
C THR A 140 -15.27 -9.26 -10.40
N ALA A 141 -14.34 -8.81 -11.25
CA ALA A 141 -14.39 -9.04 -12.69
C ALA A 141 -14.25 -10.52 -13.06
N ALA A 142 -13.31 -11.25 -12.44
CA ALA A 142 -13.09 -12.67 -12.64
C ALA A 142 -14.34 -13.47 -12.27
N SER A 143 -14.91 -13.17 -11.11
CA SER A 143 -16.16 -13.75 -10.62
C SER A 143 -17.34 -13.48 -11.56
N PHE A 144 -17.51 -12.23 -12.01
CA PHE A 144 -18.63 -11.85 -12.88
C PHE A 144 -18.53 -12.50 -14.26
N ILE A 145 -17.39 -12.35 -14.93
CA ILE A 145 -17.15 -12.88 -16.27
C ILE A 145 -17.08 -14.41 -16.24
N GLY A 146 -16.43 -14.97 -15.22
CA GLY A 146 -16.33 -16.41 -15.02
C GLY A 146 -17.68 -17.09 -14.81
N ARG A 147 -18.59 -16.51 -14.02
CA ARG A 147 -19.96 -17.05 -13.89
C ARG A 147 -20.77 -16.92 -15.18
N ARG A 148 -20.61 -15.81 -15.91
CA ARG A 148 -21.41 -15.55 -17.12
C ARG A 148 -20.95 -16.35 -18.34
N TYR A 149 -19.64 -16.52 -18.51
CA TYR A 149 -19.04 -17.07 -19.73
C TYR A 149 -18.13 -18.28 -19.48
N GLY A 150 -17.79 -18.61 -18.23
CA GLY A 150 -16.88 -19.71 -17.90
C GLY A 150 -17.41 -21.11 -18.20
N HIS A 151 -18.66 -21.25 -18.66
CA HIS A 151 -19.18 -22.50 -19.23
C HIS A 151 -18.75 -22.73 -20.69
N TYR A 152 -18.37 -21.66 -21.40
CA TYR A 152 -17.92 -21.73 -22.80
C TYR A 152 -16.39 -21.81 -22.93
N THR A 153 -15.67 -21.70 -21.81
CA THR A 153 -14.21 -21.68 -21.78
C THR A 153 -13.66 -22.79 -20.91
N TYR A 154 -12.36 -23.05 -21.03
CA TYR A 154 -11.65 -23.98 -20.15
C TYR A 154 -11.83 -23.63 -18.67
N ARG A 155 -12.01 -24.65 -17.83
CA ARG A 155 -12.06 -24.55 -16.36
C ARG A 155 -10.85 -25.25 -15.77
N PHE A 156 -10.18 -24.56 -14.86
CA PHE A 156 -9.02 -25.06 -14.15
C PHE A 156 -9.45 -25.99 -13.00
N SER A 157 -8.50 -26.78 -12.47
CA SER A 157 -8.73 -27.75 -11.39
C SER A 157 -9.19 -27.11 -10.07
N ASN A 158 -8.85 -25.84 -9.85
CA ASN A 158 -9.28 -25.03 -8.71
C ASN A 158 -10.70 -24.44 -8.87
N GLY A 159 -11.42 -24.79 -9.94
CA GLY A 159 -12.78 -24.29 -10.22
C GLY A 159 -12.83 -22.90 -10.87
N LYS A 160 -11.69 -22.22 -11.02
CA LYS A 160 -11.57 -20.95 -11.74
C LYS A 160 -11.67 -21.19 -13.25
N SER A 161 -12.00 -20.16 -14.01
CA SER A 161 -12.25 -20.30 -15.46
C SER A 161 -11.37 -19.37 -16.27
N LEU A 162 -11.01 -19.81 -17.49
CA LEU A 162 -10.23 -19.00 -18.43
C LEU A 162 -10.96 -17.69 -18.76
N ALA A 163 -12.29 -17.70 -18.89
CA ALA A 163 -13.08 -16.48 -19.04
C ALA A 163 -12.86 -15.50 -17.88
N GLY A 164 -12.91 -15.99 -16.64
CA GLY A 164 -12.64 -15.18 -15.45
C GLY A 164 -11.22 -14.61 -15.44
N THR A 165 -10.22 -15.43 -15.76
CA THR A 165 -8.82 -14.99 -15.87
C THR A 165 -8.63 -13.90 -16.92
N ILE A 166 -9.23 -14.03 -18.11
CA ILE A 166 -9.18 -13.00 -19.15
C ILE A 166 -9.87 -11.72 -18.67
N GLY A 167 -10.98 -11.84 -17.94
CA GLY A 167 -11.63 -10.73 -17.27
C GLY A 167 -10.73 -10.00 -16.28
N ALA A 168 -10.02 -10.74 -15.43
CA ALA A 168 -9.03 -10.20 -14.50
C ALA A 168 -7.87 -9.50 -15.23
N ILE A 169 -7.39 -10.07 -16.34
CA ILE A 169 -6.33 -9.46 -17.15
C ILE A 169 -6.78 -8.14 -17.76
N ALA A 170 -7.98 -8.09 -18.34
CA ALA A 170 -8.52 -6.88 -18.95
C ALA A 170 -8.73 -5.78 -17.90
N VAL A 171 -9.40 -6.10 -16.79
CA VAL A 171 -9.66 -5.14 -15.71
C VAL A 171 -8.39 -4.75 -14.98
N GLY A 172 -7.45 -5.66 -14.78
CA GLY A 172 -6.13 -5.38 -14.19
C GLY A 172 -5.29 -4.44 -15.06
N SER A 173 -5.33 -4.63 -16.38
CA SER A 173 -4.67 -3.72 -17.32
C SER A 173 -5.29 -2.33 -17.28
N MET A 174 -6.62 -2.25 -17.22
CA MET A 174 -7.35 -0.99 -17.08
C MET A 174 -7.06 -0.31 -15.73
N ALA A 175 -7.03 -1.07 -14.64
CA ALA A 175 -6.71 -0.57 -13.31
C ALA A 175 -5.29 0.02 -13.27
N ALA A 176 -4.31 -0.66 -13.88
CA ALA A 176 -2.95 -0.15 -14.02
C ALA A 176 -2.88 1.12 -14.88
N LEU A 177 -3.65 1.18 -15.97
CA LEU A 177 -3.73 2.37 -16.81
C LEU A 177 -4.29 3.57 -16.05
N LEU A 178 -5.36 3.37 -15.27
CA LEU A 178 -5.91 4.42 -14.42
C LEU A 178 -4.94 4.80 -13.30
N PHE A 179 -4.25 3.83 -12.73
CA PHE A 179 -3.32 4.04 -11.63
C PHE A 179 -2.10 4.88 -12.05
N TRP A 180 -1.31 4.38 -13.01
CA TRP A 180 -0.07 5.01 -13.48
C TRP A 180 -0.28 6.02 -14.62
N GLY A 181 -1.27 5.80 -15.50
CA GLY A 181 -1.57 6.71 -16.61
C GLY A 181 -2.55 7.84 -16.24
N GLY A 182 -3.43 7.60 -15.26
CA GLY A 182 -4.41 8.59 -14.77
C GLY A 182 -3.91 9.46 -13.62
N GLY A 183 -2.71 9.22 -13.10
CA GLY A 183 -2.12 10.00 -12.00
C GLY A 183 -2.76 9.74 -10.64
N LEU A 184 -3.31 8.54 -10.38
CA LEU A 184 -3.78 8.12 -9.05
C LEU A 184 -2.62 7.76 -8.09
N GLN A 185 -1.37 8.11 -8.46
CA GLN A 185 -0.19 7.92 -7.61
C GLN A 185 -0.35 8.73 -6.31
N PHE A 186 -0.09 8.07 -5.18
CA PHE A 186 -0.25 8.68 -3.86
C PHE A 186 1.01 9.45 -3.40
N HIS A 187 2.05 9.56 -4.25
CA HIS A 187 3.38 10.11 -3.90
C HIS A 187 3.98 10.96 -5.02
N LYS A 188 5.04 11.72 -4.70
CA LYS A 188 5.79 12.54 -5.67
C LYS A 188 6.61 11.66 -6.61
N ILE A 189 6.65 12.05 -7.89
CA ILE A 189 7.28 11.38 -9.05
C ILE A 189 8.69 10.81 -8.80
N GLU A 190 9.46 11.38 -7.88
CA GLU A 190 10.85 10.96 -7.61
C GLU A 190 11.00 9.66 -6.79
N VAL A 191 9.92 9.09 -6.23
CA VAL A 191 9.97 7.87 -5.40
C VAL A 191 9.09 6.75 -5.96
N GLU A 192 8.70 6.85 -7.23
CA GLU A 192 7.83 5.88 -7.87
C GLU A 192 8.56 4.58 -8.23
N ASN A 193 7.81 3.49 -8.20
CA ASN A 193 8.31 2.16 -8.60
C ASN A 193 8.33 1.99 -10.13
N TRP A 194 7.79 2.96 -10.86
CA TRP A 194 7.84 3.05 -12.31
C TRP A 194 7.85 4.52 -12.70
N ILE A 195 8.88 4.95 -13.43
CA ILE A 195 9.09 6.33 -13.87
C ILE A 195 9.16 6.32 -15.41
N PRO A 196 8.26 7.03 -16.13
CA PRO A 196 8.15 6.94 -17.58
C PRO A 196 9.47 7.06 -18.36
N ASP A 197 10.36 7.95 -17.92
CA ASP A 197 11.62 8.25 -18.63
C ASP A 197 12.81 7.39 -18.16
N LYS A 198 12.69 6.67 -17.04
CA LYS A 198 13.77 5.85 -16.47
C LYS A 198 13.50 4.35 -16.50
N SER A 199 12.23 3.96 -16.59
CA SER A 199 11.83 2.56 -16.60
C SER A 199 12.11 1.89 -17.94
N ALA A 200 12.50 0.62 -17.88
CA ALA A 200 12.63 -0.22 -19.07
C ALA A 200 11.26 -0.58 -19.68
N LEU A 201 10.20 -0.53 -18.87
CA LEU A 201 8.83 -0.80 -19.30
C LEU A 201 8.15 0.48 -19.76
N SER A 202 7.52 0.44 -20.93
CA SER A 202 6.57 1.47 -21.36
C SER A 202 5.25 1.33 -20.59
N LEU A 203 4.46 2.41 -20.51
CA LEU A 203 3.15 2.39 -19.82
C LEU A 203 2.22 1.27 -20.34
N PRO A 204 2.06 1.06 -21.67
CA PRO A 204 1.23 -0.05 -22.17
C PRO A 204 1.76 -1.42 -21.75
N ALA A 205 3.08 -1.61 -21.74
CA ALA A 205 3.70 -2.86 -21.29
C ALA A 205 3.47 -3.09 -19.80
N LEU A 206 3.63 -2.07 -18.96
CA LEU A 206 3.31 -2.13 -17.54
C LEU A 206 1.85 -2.49 -17.28
N CYS A 207 0.93 -1.88 -18.02
CA CYS A 207 -0.50 -2.17 -17.90
C CYS A 207 -0.79 -3.62 -18.24
N LEU A 208 -0.29 -4.10 -19.39
CA LEU A 208 -0.49 -5.48 -19.81
C LEU A 208 0.12 -6.48 -18.81
N ILE A 209 1.33 -6.22 -18.33
CA ILE A 209 1.99 -7.06 -17.32
C ILE A 209 1.18 -7.09 -16.04
N THR A 210 0.67 -5.94 -15.57
CA THR A 210 -0.17 -5.87 -14.37
C THR A 210 -1.47 -6.65 -14.56
N GLY A 211 -2.08 -6.58 -15.74
CA GLY A 211 -3.20 -7.44 -16.12
C GLY A 211 -2.85 -8.92 -16.03
N ILE A 212 -1.73 -9.33 -16.63
CA ILE A 212 -1.26 -10.73 -16.58
C ILE A 212 -1.03 -11.17 -15.13
N VAL A 213 -0.37 -10.34 -14.32
CA VAL A 213 -0.16 -10.61 -12.89
C VAL A 213 -1.48 -10.77 -12.15
N SER A 214 -2.49 -9.94 -12.45
CA SER A 214 -3.83 -10.07 -11.90
C SER A 214 -4.46 -11.42 -12.27
N GLY A 215 -4.42 -11.81 -13.54
CA GLY A 215 -4.92 -13.11 -13.99
C GLY A 215 -4.18 -14.31 -13.35
N ILE A 216 -2.86 -14.21 -13.18
CA ILE A 216 -2.06 -15.24 -12.50
C ILE A 216 -2.43 -15.30 -11.02
N SER A 217 -2.54 -14.14 -10.36
CA SER A 217 -2.86 -14.06 -8.93
C SER A 217 -4.25 -14.63 -8.65
N GLU A 218 -5.20 -14.39 -9.55
CA GLU A 218 -6.49 -15.05 -9.52
C GLU A 218 -6.34 -16.57 -9.61
N LEU A 219 -5.44 -17.13 -10.43
CA LEU A 219 -5.29 -18.59 -10.53
C LEU A 219 -4.55 -19.24 -9.37
N ILE A 220 -3.85 -18.48 -8.54
CA ILE A 220 -3.13 -19.02 -7.39
C ILE A 220 -4.14 -19.50 -6.35
N ASP A 221 -3.96 -20.74 -5.91
CA ASP A 221 -4.70 -21.35 -4.81
C ASP A 221 -3.69 -21.95 -3.83
N VAL A 222 -3.68 -21.45 -2.60
CA VAL A 222 -2.73 -21.85 -1.56
C VAL A 222 -3.47 -22.65 -0.50
N GLY A 223 -3.68 -23.95 -0.76
CA GLY A 223 -4.11 -24.92 0.25
C GLY A 223 -5.44 -24.56 0.95
N GLY A 224 -6.36 -23.89 0.26
CA GLY A 224 -7.65 -23.47 0.82
C GLY A 224 -7.61 -22.16 1.63
N LEU A 225 -6.53 -21.39 1.56
CA LEU A 225 -6.52 -20.00 2.02
C LEU A 225 -7.50 -19.15 1.20
N ASP A 226 -8.09 -18.15 1.86
CA ASP A 226 -9.05 -17.26 1.21
C ASP A 226 -8.37 -16.31 0.21
N ASP A 227 -9.01 -16.12 -0.95
CA ASP A 227 -8.53 -15.26 -2.03
C ASP A 227 -8.29 -13.81 -1.56
N ASN A 228 -9.05 -13.32 -0.56
CA ASN A 228 -8.87 -11.99 0.00
C ASN A 228 -7.52 -11.78 0.69
N LEU A 229 -6.85 -12.86 1.10
CA LEU A 229 -5.48 -12.84 1.61
C LEU A 229 -4.48 -13.09 0.49
N VAL A 230 -4.74 -14.10 -0.35
CA VAL A 230 -3.77 -14.60 -1.33
C VAL A 230 -3.56 -13.62 -2.49
N ILE A 231 -4.63 -13.09 -3.09
CA ILE A 231 -4.56 -12.24 -4.28
C ILE A 231 -3.68 -11.01 -4.08
N PRO A 232 -3.89 -10.14 -3.06
CA PRO A 232 -3.07 -8.93 -2.92
C PRO A 232 -1.60 -9.27 -2.60
N LEU A 233 -1.34 -10.35 -1.85
CA LEU A 233 0.03 -10.75 -1.54
C LEU A 233 0.76 -11.32 -2.75
N ALA A 234 0.08 -12.16 -3.53
CA ALA A 234 0.64 -12.73 -4.76
C ALA A 234 0.88 -11.64 -5.82
N ALA A 235 -0.12 -10.80 -6.07
CA ALA A 235 -0.03 -9.71 -7.05
C ALA A 235 1.07 -8.71 -6.67
N GLY A 236 1.12 -8.31 -5.39
CA GLY A 236 2.16 -7.42 -4.88
C GLY A 236 3.56 -8.05 -5.00
N SER A 237 3.71 -9.33 -4.68
CA SER A 237 5.00 -10.04 -4.78
C SER A 237 5.49 -10.13 -6.23
N LEU A 238 4.61 -10.51 -7.16
CA LEU A 238 4.94 -10.63 -8.58
C LEU A 238 5.33 -9.27 -9.18
N LEU A 239 4.56 -8.22 -8.88
CA LEU A 239 4.89 -6.86 -9.34
C LEU A 239 6.19 -6.35 -8.71
N TRP A 240 6.44 -6.62 -7.43
CA TRP A 240 7.69 -6.27 -6.76
C TRP A 240 8.90 -6.92 -7.42
N VAL A 241 8.82 -8.23 -7.73
CA VAL A 241 9.88 -8.92 -8.45
C VAL A 241 10.12 -8.28 -9.83
N ILE A 242 9.06 -7.98 -10.58
CA ILE A 242 9.18 -7.40 -11.93
C ILE A 242 9.77 -5.99 -11.89
N LEU A 243 9.23 -5.11 -11.06
CA LEU A 243 9.62 -3.70 -11.05
C LEU A 243 10.96 -3.47 -10.34
N ILE A 244 11.17 -4.14 -9.21
CA ILE A 244 12.32 -3.91 -8.34
C ILE A 244 13.33 -5.04 -8.48
N GLY A 245 12.91 -6.29 -8.31
CA GLY A 245 13.81 -7.44 -8.38
C GLY A 245 14.55 -7.57 -9.72
N LEU A 246 13.87 -7.27 -10.83
CA LEU A 246 14.44 -7.25 -12.19
C LEU A 246 14.88 -5.84 -12.63
N GLY A 247 14.68 -4.81 -11.81
CA GLY A 247 15.07 -3.42 -12.10
C GLY A 247 14.29 -2.75 -13.24
N LEU A 248 13.12 -3.28 -13.63
CA LEU A 248 12.36 -2.76 -14.78
C LEU A 248 11.60 -1.46 -14.46
N GLY A 249 11.47 -1.13 -13.17
CA GLY A 249 10.80 0.04 -12.62
C GLY A 249 11.60 1.35 -12.74
N GLY A 250 12.85 1.31 -13.19
CA GLY A 250 13.66 2.53 -13.40
C GLY A 250 14.22 3.15 -12.11
N SER A 251 14.18 2.37 -11.04
CA SER A 251 14.73 2.72 -9.74
C SER A 251 16.17 2.20 -9.63
N THR A 252 17.09 3.15 -9.59
CA THR A 252 18.44 3.06 -9.04
C THR A 252 18.60 4.23 -8.09
#